data_AF-G3PAA2-F1
#
_entry.id   AF-G3PAA2-F1
#
_cell.length_a   1.000
_cell.length_b   1.000
_cell.length_c   1.000
_cell.angle_alpha   90.00
_cell.angle_beta   90.00
_cell.angle_gamma   90.00
#
_symmetry.space_group_name_H-M   'P 1'
#
loop_
_entity.id
_entity.type
_entity.pdbx_description
1 polymer ?
#
loop_
_entity_poly.entity_id
_entity_poly.type
_entity_poly.pdbx_seq_one_letter_code
_entity_poly.pdbx_strand_id
1 'polypeptide(L)'
;MQRIRSLKAGWQLLKSSCGGAAKQVNTSASTSRDYSHVPPRGPGSFGLLFDIDGVLVRGRTLIPEAKQCFRNLVDRDGKYKVPVVFVTNAGNCMRQNKAEHLSHLLEVEVSPDQVVLSHSPLRMFTQFHKMRVLVSGQGPIVEVAHNLGFQDVVTIDMLREAYALLDVVDHARRPKDGIPSTKGLPPIDAVILFGEPIRWETNLQLIVDVLHTNGRPGDAWSTMRYPHIPVLACNMDLLWMAEAKNPRFGHGMFLVCLESLYKKATGYDLKYEALIGKPSVVTYNYAELLVSQQAERLGWTTPVKRLYAIGDNPMSDIYGANLYNHYLQASQRTKAQMKAEGGAGGVDGPEMTTAELGGGSVVLGAGEDLPEGCSSILVCTGVYSRDQQEVPSQHAVGERRVFHGHRDFRFDPGLTQPSFVVEDVKEAVELVFQQEGWPLE
;
A
#
# COMPACT_ATOMS: atom_id res chain seq x y z
N MET A 1 -13.86 -17.01 -24.11
CA MET A 1 -14.24 -15.73 -24.77
C MET A 1 -15.62 -15.31 -24.27
N GLN A 2 -15.82 -13.99 -24.11
CA GLN A 2 -16.99 -13.30 -23.53
C GLN A 2 -17.17 -13.41 -22.00
N ARG A 3 -16.71 -12.36 -21.29
CA ARG A 3 -17.51 -11.56 -20.34
C ARG A 3 -16.63 -10.43 -19.77
N ILE A 4 -16.59 -9.31 -20.50
CA ILE A 4 -16.20 -8.01 -19.96
C ILE A 4 -17.41 -7.11 -20.16
N ARG A 5 -18.06 -6.70 -19.07
CA ARG A 5 -18.97 -5.54 -18.96
C ARG A 5 -19.54 -5.52 -17.54
N SER A 6 -18.90 -4.76 -16.65
CA SER A 6 -19.53 -3.94 -15.60
C SER A 6 -18.48 -3.47 -14.59
N LEU A 7 -17.95 -2.25 -14.76
CA LEU A 7 -17.06 -1.63 -13.75
C LEU A 7 -17.33 -0.13 -13.51
N LYS A 8 -18.54 0.37 -13.83
CA LYS A 8 -18.94 1.75 -13.46
C LYS A 8 -19.68 1.89 -12.13
N ALA A 9 -20.08 0.78 -11.48
CA ALA A 9 -20.99 0.81 -10.34
C ALA A 9 -20.35 1.15 -8.98
N GLY A 10 -19.04 0.95 -8.80
CA GLY A 10 -18.37 1.16 -7.51
C GLY A 10 -18.28 2.63 -7.08
N TRP A 11 -18.23 3.55 -8.04
CA TRP A 11 -18.02 4.99 -7.77
C TRP A 11 -19.28 5.73 -7.32
N GLN A 12 -20.47 5.31 -7.75
CA GLN A 12 -21.72 6.04 -7.44
C GLN A 12 -22.21 5.80 -6.01
N LEU A 13 -21.90 4.65 -5.41
CA LEU A 13 -22.30 4.32 -4.04
C LEU A 13 -21.55 5.15 -2.97
N LEU A 14 -20.39 5.74 -3.31
CA LEU A 14 -19.60 6.57 -2.38
C LEU A 14 -19.87 8.07 -2.54
N LYS A 15 -20.40 8.53 -3.69
CA LYS A 15 -20.55 9.97 -4.01
C LYS A 15 -21.96 10.56 -3.78
N SER A 16 -22.98 9.77 -3.45
CA SER A 16 -24.38 10.25 -3.53
C SER A 16 -24.90 11.06 -2.32
N SER A 17 -24.03 11.66 -1.51
CA SER A 17 -24.46 12.56 -0.42
C SER A 17 -23.85 13.94 -0.63
N CYS A 18 -24.71 14.94 -0.83
CA CYS A 18 -24.43 16.37 -0.98
C CYS A 18 -23.91 16.85 -2.34
N GLY A 19 -24.76 17.59 -3.07
CA GLY A 19 -24.37 18.41 -4.20
C GLY A 19 -25.30 19.61 -4.38
N GLY A 20 -24.73 20.81 -4.43
CA GLY A 20 -25.38 22.08 -4.77
C GLY A 20 -24.36 23.02 -5.43
N ALA A 21 -24.73 23.61 -6.57
CA ALA A 21 -23.83 24.23 -7.56
C ALA A 21 -23.59 25.74 -7.40
N ALA A 22 -22.43 26.24 -7.84
CA ALA A 22 -22.22 27.66 -8.17
C ALA A 22 -21.11 27.89 -9.23
N LYS A 23 -21.28 28.94 -10.05
CA LYS A 23 -20.57 29.27 -11.31
C LYS A 23 -19.32 30.16 -11.13
N GLN A 24 -18.34 29.99 -12.03
CA GLN A 24 -17.12 30.80 -12.20
C GLN A 24 -17.30 31.98 -13.19
N VAL A 25 -16.48 33.03 -13.03
CA VAL A 25 -16.23 34.08 -14.04
C VAL A 25 -14.71 34.39 -14.11
N ASN A 26 -14.19 34.46 -15.34
CA ASN A 26 -12.79 34.68 -15.73
C ASN A 26 -12.42 36.17 -15.83
N THR A 27 -11.14 36.51 -15.61
CA THR A 27 -10.41 37.54 -16.39
C THR A 27 -8.88 37.32 -16.36
N SER A 28 -8.24 37.79 -17.43
CA SER A 28 -6.96 37.35 -18.01
C SER A 28 -5.71 38.18 -17.67
N ALA A 29 -4.56 37.61 -18.03
CA ALA A 29 -3.16 37.95 -17.75
C ALA A 29 -2.55 39.21 -18.42
N SER A 30 -1.38 39.64 -17.90
CA SER A 30 -0.31 40.27 -18.70
C SER A 30 1.10 39.95 -18.13
N THR A 31 2.10 40.04 -18.99
CA THR A 31 3.41 39.33 -18.97
C THR A 31 4.64 40.23 -18.76
N SER A 32 5.71 39.74 -18.12
CA SER A 32 7.12 40.08 -18.46
C SER A 32 8.15 39.02 -17.97
N ARG A 33 9.17 38.76 -18.80
CA ARG A 33 10.36 37.87 -18.67
C ARG A 33 11.41 38.47 -17.70
N ASP A 34 12.43 37.84 -17.09
CA ASP A 34 13.15 36.55 -17.23
C ASP A 34 14.07 36.31 -15.98
N TYR A 35 14.68 35.13 -15.91
CA TYR A 35 15.68 34.54 -14.98
C TYR A 35 15.18 33.55 -13.90
N SER A 36 15.77 32.36 -13.95
CA SER A 36 15.33 31.07 -13.38
C SER A 36 15.33 30.97 -11.85
N HIS A 37 14.34 31.62 -11.24
CA HIS A 37 13.73 31.17 -9.99
C HIS A 37 12.27 30.83 -10.32
N VAL A 38 11.83 29.61 -10.06
CA VAL A 38 10.39 29.30 -10.09
C VAL A 38 9.76 30.23 -9.06
N PRO A 39 8.87 31.17 -9.46
CA PRO A 39 8.22 32.04 -8.49
C PRO A 39 7.38 31.16 -7.56
N PRO A 40 7.19 31.53 -6.28
CA PRO A 40 6.21 30.85 -5.44
C PRO A 40 4.88 30.96 -6.17
N ARG A 41 4.41 29.82 -6.71
CA ARG A 41 3.07 29.72 -7.28
C ARG A 41 2.13 30.01 -6.12
N GLY A 42 1.11 30.86 -6.32
CA GLY A 42 0.10 31.12 -5.28
C GLY A 42 -0.41 29.80 -4.67
N PRO A 43 -0.93 29.81 -3.43
CA PRO A 43 -1.05 28.62 -2.59
C PRO A 43 -1.60 27.43 -3.38
N GLY A 44 -0.72 26.50 -3.71
CA GLY A 44 -1.08 25.30 -4.46
C GLY A 44 -1.98 24.39 -3.63
N SER A 45 -2.87 23.63 -4.26
CA SER A 45 -3.59 22.56 -3.58
C SER A 45 -2.71 21.31 -3.52
N PHE A 46 -2.35 20.87 -2.32
CA PHE A 46 -1.48 19.71 -2.11
C PHE A 46 -1.99 18.82 -0.97
N GLY A 47 -1.54 17.56 -0.96
CA GLY A 47 -1.80 16.61 0.11
C GLY A 47 -0.51 15.95 0.60
N LEU A 48 -0.50 15.53 1.86
CA LEU A 48 0.65 14.90 2.49
C LEU A 48 0.35 13.42 2.77
N LEU A 49 1.28 12.56 2.37
CA LEU A 49 1.28 11.13 2.68
C LEU A 49 2.46 10.83 3.59
N PHE A 50 2.21 10.35 4.81
CA PHE A 50 3.26 10.00 5.77
C PHE A 50 3.34 8.50 5.95
N ASP A 51 4.53 7.92 5.76
CA ASP A 51 4.82 6.66 6.44
C ASP A 51 4.84 6.86 7.98
N ILE A 52 4.75 5.76 8.73
CA ILE A 52 4.69 5.77 10.19
C ILE A 52 6.02 5.31 10.79
N ASP A 53 6.50 4.12 10.42
CA ASP A 53 7.59 3.43 11.08
C ASP A 53 8.94 3.87 10.50
N GLY A 54 9.70 4.65 11.26
CA GLY A 54 10.92 5.31 10.80
C GLY A 54 10.72 6.77 10.40
N VAL A 55 9.47 7.24 10.30
CA VAL A 55 9.12 8.66 10.02
C VAL A 55 8.51 9.36 11.22
N LEU A 56 7.51 8.74 11.85
CA LEU A 56 6.79 9.31 13.01
C LEU A 56 7.18 8.63 14.31
N VAL A 57 7.49 7.33 14.25
CA VAL A 57 7.84 6.51 15.40
C VAL A 57 9.02 5.60 15.07
N ARG A 58 9.79 5.19 16.07
CA ARG A 58 10.63 4.00 16.03
C ARG A 58 10.07 2.97 17.00
N GLY A 59 9.42 1.95 16.46
CA GLY A 59 8.63 1.02 17.26
C GLY A 59 7.50 1.74 18.00
N ARG A 60 7.59 1.83 19.33
CA ARG A 60 6.61 2.56 20.17
C ARG A 60 7.03 3.98 20.56
N THR A 61 8.25 4.38 20.22
CA THR A 61 8.80 5.67 20.64
C THR A 61 8.59 6.71 19.55
N LEU A 62 7.93 7.82 19.90
CA LEU A 62 7.73 8.95 19.00
C LEU A 62 9.06 9.58 18.60
N ILE A 63 9.21 9.89 17.31
CA ILE A 63 10.30 10.74 16.82
C ILE A 63 10.02 12.18 17.29
N PRO A 64 10.92 12.83 18.05
CA PRO A 64 10.63 14.10 18.72
C PRO A 64 10.03 15.18 17.80
N GLU A 65 10.53 15.27 16.58
CA GLU A 65 10.17 16.27 15.58
C GLU A 65 8.76 16.07 15.02
N ALA A 66 8.25 14.83 15.04
CA ALA A 66 6.89 14.49 14.58
C ALA A 66 5.82 15.22 15.38
N LYS A 67 5.99 15.34 16.70
CA LYS A 67 5.00 16.01 17.56
C LYS A 67 4.84 17.48 17.22
N GLN A 68 5.95 18.20 17.08
CA GLN A 68 5.93 19.62 16.73
C GLN A 68 5.41 19.80 15.30
N CYS A 69 5.83 18.95 14.38
CA CYS A 69 5.36 18.94 13.00
C CYS A 69 3.82 18.88 12.92
N PHE A 70 3.19 17.93 13.60
CA PHE A 70 1.73 17.76 13.55
C PHE A 70 0.95 18.87 14.25
N ARG A 71 1.51 19.47 15.32
CA ARG A 71 0.94 20.68 15.92
C ARG A 71 0.90 21.85 14.94
N ASN A 72 1.89 21.98 14.05
CA ASN A 72 1.92 23.04 13.03
C ASN A 72 0.97 22.75 11.85
N LEU A 73 0.63 21.48 11.62
CA LEU A 73 -0.28 21.05 10.56
C LEU A 73 -1.76 21.27 10.89
N VAL A 74 -2.08 21.61 12.15
CA VAL A 74 -3.45 21.92 12.57
C VAL A 74 -3.61 23.38 12.96
N ASP A 75 -4.82 23.89 12.84
CA ASP A 75 -5.21 25.21 13.33
C ASP A 75 -5.46 25.20 14.85
N ARG A 76 -5.91 26.34 15.40
CA ARG A 76 -6.18 26.51 16.83
C ARG A 76 -7.33 25.63 17.34
N ASP A 77 -8.21 25.18 16.45
CA ASP A 77 -9.33 24.29 16.77
C ASP A 77 -8.95 22.81 16.56
N GLY A 78 -7.68 22.52 16.23
CA GLY A 78 -7.18 21.17 15.99
C GLY A 78 -7.53 20.62 14.61
N LYS A 79 -8.02 21.44 13.67
CA LYS A 79 -8.34 20.99 12.31
C LYS A 79 -7.13 21.08 11.41
N TYR A 80 -6.91 20.05 10.61
CA TYR A 80 -5.82 20.02 9.64
C TYR A 80 -5.94 21.16 8.60
N LYS A 81 -4.83 21.88 8.40
CA LYS A 81 -4.71 22.97 7.40
C LYS A 81 -4.73 22.44 5.96
N VAL A 82 -4.28 21.19 5.77
CA VAL A 82 -4.20 20.48 4.48
C VAL A 82 -4.58 19.01 4.64
N PRO A 83 -4.99 18.31 3.56
CA PRO A 83 -5.22 16.86 3.61
C PRO A 83 -3.98 16.07 4.06
N VAL A 84 -4.17 15.18 5.03
CA VAL A 84 -3.11 14.33 5.58
C VAL A 84 -3.58 12.88 5.64
N VAL A 85 -2.80 11.97 5.06
CA VAL A 85 -3.02 10.53 5.11
C VAL A 85 -1.75 9.82 5.59
N PHE A 86 -1.91 8.91 6.55
CA PHE A 86 -0.87 8.02 7.06
C PHE A 86 -0.90 6.71 6.28
N VAL A 87 0.18 6.35 5.59
CA VAL A 87 0.30 5.18 4.71
C VAL A 87 1.38 4.25 5.24
N THR A 88 1.00 3.16 5.91
CA THR A 88 1.92 2.17 6.47
C THR A 88 1.65 0.78 5.87
N ASN A 89 2.71 -0.02 5.74
CA ASN A 89 2.60 -1.43 5.38
C ASN A 89 2.33 -2.34 6.60
N ALA A 90 2.25 -1.78 7.81
CA ALA A 90 1.72 -2.50 8.96
C ALA A 90 0.26 -2.91 8.73
N GLY A 91 -0.09 -4.13 9.13
CA GLY A 91 -1.41 -4.72 8.89
C GLY A 91 -1.96 -5.57 10.04
N ASN A 92 -1.40 -5.43 11.24
CA ASN A 92 -1.71 -6.28 12.40
C ASN A 92 -2.78 -5.69 13.35
N CYS A 93 -3.49 -4.64 12.95
CA CYS A 93 -4.51 -4.00 13.78
C CYS A 93 -5.64 -3.40 12.93
N MET A 94 -6.71 -2.96 13.58
CA MET A 94 -7.75 -2.16 12.93
C MET A 94 -7.25 -0.73 12.66
N ARG A 95 -7.79 -0.08 11.63
CA ARG A 95 -7.47 1.33 11.31
C ARG A 95 -7.82 2.26 12.48
N GLN A 96 -8.93 1.99 13.16
CA GLN A 96 -9.39 2.71 14.34
C GLN A 96 -8.33 2.72 15.44
N ASN A 97 -7.85 1.54 15.82
CA ASN A 97 -6.82 1.40 16.86
C ASN A 97 -5.52 2.10 16.47
N LYS A 98 -5.12 2.06 15.19
CA LYS A 98 -3.93 2.78 14.71
C LYS A 98 -4.14 4.30 14.78
N ALA A 99 -5.31 4.79 14.38
CA ALA A 99 -5.67 6.20 14.42
C ALA A 99 -5.71 6.74 15.86
N GLU A 100 -6.33 6.01 16.80
CA GLU A 100 -6.33 6.34 18.23
C GLU A 100 -4.90 6.39 18.79
N HIS A 101 -4.08 5.41 18.44
CA HIS A 101 -2.69 5.36 18.88
C HIS A 101 -1.88 6.55 18.35
N LEU A 102 -2.00 6.87 17.05
CA LEU A 102 -1.37 8.05 16.46
C LEU A 102 -1.88 9.35 17.10
N SER A 103 -3.18 9.42 17.40
CA SER A 103 -3.77 10.61 18.03
C SER A 103 -3.13 10.91 19.38
N HIS A 104 -2.96 9.86 20.20
CA HIS A 104 -2.32 9.98 21.50
C HIS A 104 -0.83 10.38 21.38
N LEU A 105 -0.10 9.80 20.43
CA LEU A 105 1.32 10.11 20.25
C LEU A 105 1.56 11.53 19.73
N LEU A 106 0.80 11.95 18.72
CA LEU A 106 0.97 13.24 18.06
C LEU A 106 0.30 14.40 18.81
N GLU A 107 -0.59 14.09 19.77
CA GLU A 107 -1.45 15.07 20.46
C GLU A 107 -2.31 15.90 19.50
N VAL A 108 -2.78 15.25 18.43
CA VAL A 108 -3.65 15.78 17.39
C VAL A 108 -4.67 14.70 17.04
N GLU A 109 -5.93 15.04 16.78
CA GLU A 109 -6.94 14.06 16.39
C GLU A 109 -6.60 13.44 15.03
N VAL A 110 -6.42 12.11 14.99
CA VAL A 110 -6.27 11.34 13.77
C VAL A 110 -7.52 10.51 13.56
N SER A 111 -8.22 10.75 12.46
CA SER A 111 -9.40 9.98 12.07
C SER A 111 -9.01 8.63 11.45
N PRO A 112 -9.81 7.55 11.61
CA PRO A 112 -9.60 6.29 10.90
C PRO A 112 -9.57 6.43 9.37
N ASP A 113 -10.20 7.46 8.82
CA ASP A 113 -10.21 7.77 7.38
C ASP A 113 -8.93 8.49 6.91
N GLN A 114 -8.02 8.79 7.83
CA GLN A 114 -6.65 9.24 7.51
C GLN A 114 -5.65 8.08 7.51
N VAL A 115 -6.04 6.86 7.90
CA VAL A 115 -5.10 5.74 8.04
C VAL A 115 -5.28 4.73 6.90
N VAL A 116 -4.18 4.44 6.21
CA VAL A 116 -4.04 3.37 5.22
C VAL A 116 -3.04 2.35 5.76
N LEU A 117 -3.57 1.23 6.25
CA LEU A 117 -2.81 -0.01 6.53
C LEU A 117 -2.60 -0.81 5.24
N SER A 118 -1.65 -1.74 5.22
CA SER A 118 -1.30 -2.59 4.06
C SER A 118 -2.51 -3.23 3.39
N HIS A 119 -3.44 -3.77 4.16
CA HIS A 119 -4.64 -4.45 3.66
C HIS A 119 -5.79 -3.49 3.29
N SER A 120 -5.69 -2.18 3.56
CA SER A 120 -6.80 -1.22 3.35
C SER A 120 -7.29 -1.14 1.89
N PRO A 121 -6.40 -1.17 0.87
CA PRO A 121 -6.85 -1.10 -0.52
C PRO A 121 -7.74 -2.27 -0.94
N LEU A 122 -7.75 -3.41 -0.21
CA LEU A 122 -8.66 -4.53 -0.45
C LEU A 122 -10.15 -4.15 -0.36
N ARG A 123 -10.50 -3.00 0.22
CA ARG A 123 -11.87 -2.44 0.13
C ARG A 123 -12.34 -2.25 -1.32
N MET A 124 -11.42 -2.03 -2.24
CA MET A 124 -11.71 -1.84 -3.67
C MET A 124 -11.81 -3.16 -4.44
N PHE A 125 -11.38 -4.27 -3.84
CA PHE A 125 -11.27 -5.59 -4.46
C PHE A 125 -12.59 -6.38 -4.33
N THR A 126 -13.69 -5.72 -4.70
CA THR A 126 -15.07 -6.21 -4.50
C THR A 126 -15.36 -7.55 -5.20
N GLN A 127 -14.62 -7.89 -6.25
CA GLN A 127 -14.71 -9.16 -6.94
C GLN A 127 -14.33 -10.36 -6.06
N PHE A 128 -13.53 -10.16 -5.01
CA PHE A 128 -13.13 -11.20 -4.07
C PHE A 128 -14.00 -11.23 -2.80
N HIS A 129 -14.82 -10.21 -2.53
CA HIS A 129 -15.53 -10.06 -1.26
C HIS A 129 -16.56 -11.17 -0.97
N LYS A 130 -17.10 -11.80 -2.02
CA LYS A 130 -18.05 -12.92 -1.90
C LYS A 130 -17.39 -14.31 -1.95
N MET A 131 -16.09 -14.36 -2.19
CA MET A 131 -15.33 -15.61 -2.24
C MET A 131 -15.06 -16.12 -0.83
N ARG A 132 -14.89 -17.44 -0.67
CA ARG A 132 -14.33 -18.00 0.56
C ARG A 132 -12.82 -17.82 0.56
N VAL A 133 -12.33 -16.99 1.47
CA VAL A 133 -10.91 -16.62 1.52
C VAL A 133 -10.21 -17.26 2.71
N LEU A 134 -9.07 -17.91 2.45
CA LEU A 134 -8.14 -18.29 3.52
C LEU A 134 -7.27 -17.08 3.85
N VAL A 135 -7.25 -16.68 5.12
CA VAL A 135 -6.52 -15.50 5.58
C VAL A 135 -5.36 -15.90 6.48
N SER A 136 -4.16 -15.40 6.15
CA SER A 136 -2.94 -15.53 6.95
C SER A 136 -2.43 -14.14 7.36
N GLY A 137 -2.07 -13.99 8.63
CA GLY A 137 -1.54 -12.74 9.18
C GLY A 137 -1.62 -12.70 10.71
N GLN A 138 -1.46 -11.50 11.27
CA GLN A 138 -1.53 -11.22 12.70
C GLN A 138 -2.64 -10.21 13.02
N GLY A 139 -3.05 -10.18 14.29
CA GLY A 139 -4.10 -9.26 14.77
C GLY A 139 -5.51 -9.83 14.62
N PRO A 140 -6.54 -8.97 14.69
CA PRO A 140 -7.94 -9.39 14.60
C PRO A 140 -8.33 -9.67 13.14
N ILE A 141 -7.68 -10.65 12.49
CA ILE A 141 -7.75 -10.87 11.04
C ILE A 141 -9.18 -11.11 10.51
N VAL A 142 -10.04 -11.75 11.30
CA VAL A 142 -11.45 -11.99 10.92
C VAL A 142 -12.22 -10.68 10.89
N GLU A 143 -12.06 -9.84 11.92
CA GLU A 143 -12.70 -8.52 12.00
C GLU A 143 -12.18 -7.59 10.89
N VAL A 144 -10.87 -7.61 10.63
CA VAL A 144 -10.25 -6.88 9.52
C VAL A 144 -10.88 -7.30 8.19
N ALA A 145 -10.94 -8.61 7.90
CA ALA A 145 -11.50 -9.11 6.66
C ALA A 145 -12.96 -8.71 6.46
N HIS A 146 -13.81 -8.84 7.49
CA HIS A 146 -15.20 -8.41 7.42
C HIS A 146 -15.32 -6.89 7.24
N ASN A 147 -14.50 -6.10 7.93
CA ASN A 147 -14.48 -4.64 7.79
C ASN A 147 -14.03 -4.16 6.39
N LEU A 148 -13.26 -4.98 5.67
CA LEU A 148 -12.86 -4.73 4.28
C LEU A 148 -13.92 -5.16 3.25
N GLY A 149 -14.91 -5.96 3.67
CA GLY A 149 -16.04 -6.42 2.83
C GLY A 149 -16.09 -7.93 2.58
N PHE A 150 -15.11 -8.70 3.04
CA PHE A 150 -15.11 -10.17 2.86
C PHE A 150 -16.18 -10.84 3.73
N GLN A 151 -16.92 -11.77 3.13
CA GLN A 151 -18.11 -12.37 3.76
C GLN A 151 -17.83 -13.75 4.35
N ASP A 152 -16.97 -14.54 3.71
CA ASP A 152 -16.66 -15.91 4.10
C ASP A 152 -15.16 -16.06 4.33
N VAL A 153 -14.76 -16.07 5.60
CA VAL A 153 -13.37 -16.00 6.03
C VAL A 153 -13.00 -17.29 6.75
N VAL A 154 -11.98 -17.97 6.25
CA VAL A 154 -11.33 -19.12 6.90
C VAL A 154 -9.98 -18.66 7.41
N THR A 155 -9.70 -18.86 8.69
CA THR A 155 -8.35 -18.63 9.23
C THR A 155 -7.50 -19.90 9.14
N ILE A 156 -6.18 -19.73 9.24
CA ILE A 156 -5.23 -20.85 9.32
C ILE A 156 -5.56 -21.80 10.47
N ASP A 157 -5.99 -21.27 11.62
CA ASP A 157 -6.39 -22.11 12.76
C ASP A 157 -7.72 -22.85 12.51
N MET A 158 -8.70 -22.23 11.83
CA MET A 158 -9.94 -22.93 11.42
C MET A 158 -9.65 -24.06 10.43
N LEU A 159 -8.75 -23.82 9.46
CA LEU A 159 -8.32 -24.84 8.51
C LEU A 159 -7.64 -26.02 9.21
N ARG A 160 -6.69 -25.71 10.11
CA ARG A 160 -6.02 -26.71 10.95
C ARG A 160 -7.01 -27.54 11.77
N GLU A 161 -7.99 -26.90 12.40
CA GLU A 161 -8.99 -27.58 13.23
C GLU A 161 -9.92 -28.48 12.42
N ALA A 162 -10.18 -28.13 11.16
CA ALA A 162 -10.96 -28.96 10.26
C ALA A 162 -10.18 -30.19 9.76
N TYR A 163 -8.86 -30.07 9.62
CA TYR A 163 -7.96 -31.09 9.10
C TYR A 163 -6.71 -31.27 10.00
N ALA A 164 -6.89 -31.89 11.17
CA ALA A 164 -5.87 -31.97 12.22
C ALA A 164 -4.55 -32.64 11.79
N LEU A 165 -4.56 -33.46 10.74
CA LEU A 165 -3.36 -34.14 10.23
C LEU A 165 -2.54 -33.31 9.25
N LEU A 166 -3.03 -32.15 8.78
CA LEU A 166 -2.28 -31.32 7.84
C LEU A 166 -1.21 -30.45 8.53
N ASP A 167 -1.37 -30.16 9.82
CA ASP A 167 -0.41 -29.38 10.62
C ASP A 167 0.39 -30.27 11.59
N VAL A 168 1.05 -31.31 11.05
CA VAL A 168 1.92 -32.22 11.84
C VAL A 168 3.40 -31.80 11.84
N VAL A 169 3.71 -30.68 11.19
CA VAL A 169 5.04 -30.04 11.23
C VAL A 169 5.34 -29.53 12.64
N ASP A 170 4.33 -29.03 13.35
CA ASP A 170 4.38 -28.87 14.80
C ASP A 170 4.09 -30.22 15.49
N HIS A 171 5.14 -30.92 15.89
CA HIS A 171 5.04 -32.22 16.54
C HIS A 171 4.25 -32.20 17.85
N ALA A 172 4.12 -31.05 18.52
CA ALA A 172 3.31 -30.95 19.73
C ALA A 172 1.81 -31.11 19.44
N ARG A 173 1.39 -30.90 18.18
CA ARG A 173 -0.01 -30.97 17.73
C ARG A 173 -0.39 -32.29 17.12
N ARG A 174 0.57 -33.20 16.93
CA ARG A 174 0.30 -34.51 16.36
C ARG A 174 -0.67 -35.28 17.28
N PRO A 175 -1.82 -35.76 16.76
CA PRO A 175 -2.73 -36.59 17.54
C PRO A 175 -2.03 -37.83 18.11
N LYS A 176 -2.19 -38.08 19.41
CA LYS A 176 -1.53 -39.20 20.14
C LYS A 176 -2.39 -40.45 20.25
N ASP A 177 -3.71 -40.26 20.39
CA ASP A 177 -4.65 -41.33 20.75
C ASP A 177 -5.45 -41.87 19.53
N GLY A 178 -4.95 -41.64 18.30
CA GLY A 178 -5.56 -42.11 17.05
C GLY A 178 -5.67 -41.02 15.97
N ILE A 179 -6.08 -41.41 14.76
CA ILE A 179 -6.33 -40.48 13.64
C ILE A 179 -7.71 -39.83 13.84
N PRO A 180 -7.80 -38.49 14.05
CA PRO A 180 -9.08 -37.82 14.17
C PRO A 180 -9.87 -37.86 12.87
N SER A 181 -11.20 -37.90 12.95
CA SER A 181 -12.05 -37.68 11.79
C SER A 181 -11.89 -36.25 11.26
N THR A 182 -11.86 -36.12 9.94
CA THR A 182 -11.80 -34.81 9.28
C THR A 182 -13.18 -34.17 9.32
N LYS A 183 -13.27 -32.93 9.82
CA LYS A 183 -14.52 -32.16 9.79
C LYS A 183 -14.85 -31.65 8.39
N GLY A 184 -13.80 -31.42 7.60
CA GLY A 184 -13.90 -30.88 6.26
C GLY A 184 -14.22 -29.39 6.26
N LEU A 185 -13.90 -28.74 5.14
CA LEU A 185 -14.34 -27.39 4.84
C LEU A 185 -14.82 -27.35 3.40
N PRO A 186 -15.83 -26.53 3.10
CA PRO A 186 -16.13 -26.16 1.72
C PRO A 186 -14.88 -25.61 1.00
N PRO A 187 -14.83 -25.68 -0.34
CA PRO A 187 -13.66 -25.22 -1.09
C PRO A 187 -13.30 -23.76 -0.79
N ILE A 188 -12.00 -23.51 -0.63
CA ILE A 188 -11.42 -22.17 -0.52
C ILE A 188 -11.19 -21.63 -1.93
N ASP A 189 -11.65 -20.42 -2.19
CA ASP A 189 -11.64 -19.80 -3.51
C ASP A 189 -10.41 -18.90 -3.74
N ALA A 190 -9.83 -18.34 -2.68
CA ALA A 190 -8.62 -17.51 -2.75
C ALA A 190 -7.85 -17.49 -1.41
N VAL A 191 -6.58 -17.08 -1.46
CA VAL A 191 -5.73 -16.89 -0.28
C VAL A 191 -5.37 -15.40 -0.15
N ILE A 192 -5.46 -14.86 1.06
CA ILE A 192 -5.06 -13.48 1.38
C ILE A 192 -3.99 -13.50 2.46
N LEU A 193 -2.86 -12.87 2.16
CA LEU A 193 -1.75 -12.67 3.07
C LEU A 193 -1.79 -11.22 3.55
N PHE A 194 -2.35 -10.98 4.74
CA PHE A 194 -2.45 -9.64 5.33
C PHE A 194 -1.11 -9.10 5.83
N GLY A 195 -0.22 -9.99 6.25
CA GLY A 195 1.06 -9.65 6.84
C GLY A 195 1.73 -10.87 7.45
N GLU A 196 2.82 -10.66 8.19
CA GLU A 196 3.66 -11.69 8.80
C GLU A 196 2.81 -12.60 9.70
N PRO A 197 2.68 -13.91 9.43
CA PRO A 197 2.04 -14.81 10.38
C PRO A 197 3.00 -15.17 11.53
N ILE A 198 2.45 -15.77 12.59
CA ILE A 198 3.22 -16.52 13.60
C ILE A 198 3.16 -18.00 13.21
N ARG A 199 4.18 -18.81 13.57
CA ARG A 199 4.28 -20.24 13.20
C ARG A 199 4.32 -20.43 11.68
N TRP A 200 5.43 -20.02 11.10
CA TRP A 200 5.60 -19.97 9.65
C TRP A 200 5.50 -21.36 9.04
N GLU A 201 6.03 -22.37 9.72
CA GLU A 201 5.95 -23.77 9.33
C GLU A 201 4.51 -24.25 9.09
N THR A 202 3.57 -23.93 9.99
CA THR A 202 2.15 -24.26 9.78
C THR A 202 1.58 -23.48 8.60
N ASN A 203 1.81 -22.17 8.54
CA ASN A 203 1.22 -21.33 7.51
C ASN A 203 1.70 -21.75 6.12
N LEU A 204 3.01 -21.98 5.96
CA LEU A 204 3.63 -22.45 4.73
C LEU A 204 3.05 -23.80 4.30
N GLN A 205 2.98 -24.78 5.21
CA GLN A 205 2.40 -26.10 4.91
C GLN A 205 0.96 -25.98 4.41
N LEU A 206 0.09 -25.34 5.20
CA LEU A 206 -1.35 -25.29 4.92
C LEU A 206 -1.69 -24.43 3.70
N ILE A 207 -0.98 -23.32 3.48
CA ILE A 207 -1.15 -22.51 2.27
C ILE A 207 -0.73 -23.31 1.04
N VAL A 208 0.41 -24.01 1.08
CA VAL A 208 0.86 -24.84 -0.06
C VAL A 208 -0.14 -25.96 -0.34
N ASP A 209 -0.67 -26.64 0.68
CA ASP A 209 -1.72 -27.66 0.52
C ASP A 209 -2.96 -27.09 -0.16
N VAL A 210 -3.44 -25.93 0.29
CA VAL A 210 -4.62 -25.26 -0.30
C VAL A 210 -4.38 -24.85 -1.75
N LEU A 211 -3.20 -24.32 -2.07
CA LEU A 211 -2.87 -23.94 -3.45
C LEU A 211 -2.68 -25.16 -4.36
N HIS A 212 -2.08 -26.24 -3.84
CA HIS A 212 -1.84 -27.47 -4.58
C HIS A 212 -3.15 -28.21 -4.91
N THR A 213 -4.07 -28.24 -3.95
CA THR A 213 -5.37 -28.92 -4.06
C THR A 213 -6.46 -28.03 -4.67
N ASN A 214 -6.12 -26.84 -5.16
CA ASN A 214 -7.08 -25.89 -5.72
C ASN A 214 -8.27 -25.64 -4.77
N GLY A 215 -7.95 -25.35 -3.50
CA GLY A 215 -8.93 -25.00 -2.47
C GLY A 215 -9.47 -26.16 -1.64
N ARG A 216 -9.00 -27.39 -1.85
CA ARG A 216 -9.54 -28.61 -1.22
C ARG A 216 -8.47 -29.40 -0.48
N PRO A 217 -7.96 -28.89 0.65
CA PRO A 217 -6.77 -29.43 1.31
C PRO A 217 -6.93 -30.86 1.89
N GLY A 218 -8.15 -31.41 1.91
CA GLY A 218 -8.38 -32.82 2.22
C GLY A 218 -8.15 -33.79 1.05
N ASP A 219 -8.05 -33.27 -0.18
CA ASP A 219 -7.78 -34.07 -1.37
C ASP A 219 -6.30 -34.44 -1.44
N ALA A 220 -5.98 -35.61 -2.00
CA ALA A 220 -4.60 -35.99 -2.26
C ALA A 220 -3.96 -35.03 -3.26
N TRP A 221 -2.66 -34.79 -3.08
CA TRP A 221 -1.84 -34.11 -4.09
C TRP A 221 -1.92 -34.90 -5.40
N SER A 222 -2.65 -34.35 -6.38
CA SER A 222 -2.98 -34.98 -7.65
C SER A 222 -2.49 -34.10 -8.80
N THR A 223 -3.04 -34.24 -10.01
CA THR A 223 -2.61 -33.39 -11.14
C THR A 223 -2.83 -31.92 -10.82
N MET A 224 -1.71 -31.20 -10.66
CA MET A 224 -1.67 -29.78 -10.30
C MET A 224 -2.48 -28.95 -11.30
N ARG A 225 -3.36 -28.08 -10.80
CA ARG A 225 -3.99 -27.04 -11.62
C ARG A 225 -3.15 -25.77 -11.56
N TYR A 226 -2.77 -25.27 -12.72
CA TYR A 226 -2.01 -24.03 -12.86
C TYR A 226 -2.67 -23.10 -13.90
N PRO A 227 -2.84 -21.80 -13.62
CA PRO A 227 -2.56 -21.14 -12.35
C PRO A 227 -3.41 -21.71 -11.20
N HIS A 228 -2.85 -21.66 -9.98
CA HIS A 228 -3.55 -22.02 -8.75
C HIS A 228 -4.66 -20.99 -8.43
N ILE A 229 -5.45 -21.23 -7.38
CA ILE A 229 -6.43 -20.23 -6.91
C ILE A 229 -5.74 -18.89 -6.60
N PRO A 230 -6.43 -17.74 -6.74
CA PRO A 230 -5.85 -16.42 -6.52
C PRO A 230 -5.15 -16.26 -5.17
N VAL A 231 -3.99 -15.59 -5.19
CA VAL A 231 -3.24 -15.18 -3.99
C VAL A 231 -3.10 -13.67 -4.00
N LEU A 232 -3.52 -13.02 -2.91
CA LEU A 232 -3.39 -11.58 -2.70
C LEU A 232 -2.42 -11.36 -1.54
N ALA A 233 -1.34 -10.60 -1.74
CA ALA A 233 -0.41 -10.24 -0.67
C ALA A 233 -0.48 -8.73 -0.39
N CYS A 234 -0.53 -8.35 0.88
CA CYS A 234 -0.78 -6.95 1.29
C CYS A 234 0.46 -6.17 1.72
N ASN A 235 1.57 -6.85 1.99
CA ASN A 235 2.81 -6.22 2.41
C ASN A 235 3.98 -6.91 1.71
N MET A 236 4.80 -6.17 0.99
CA MET A 236 5.94 -6.72 0.26
C MET A 236 7.29 -6.37 0.89
N ASP A 237 7.29 -5.61 1.98
CA ASP A 237 8.54 -5.11 2.57
C ASP A 237 9.37 -6.27 3.10
N LEU A 238 10.58 -6.40 2.56
CA LEU A 238 11.58 -7.29 3.13
C LEU A 238 12.09 -6.73 4.46
N LEU A 239 12.26 -5.40 4.56
CA LEU A 239 12.86 -4.73 5.70
C LEU A 239 11.97 -3.58 6.20
N TRP A 240 11.92 -3.39 7.52
CA TRP A 240 11.24 -2.28 8.18
C TRP A 240 11.98 -1.87 9.47
N MET A 241 11.68 -0.67 10.00
CA MET A 241 12.32 -0.17 11.22
C MET A 241 11.49 -0.36 12.48
N ALA A 242 12.06 -1.12 13.41
CA ALA A 242 11.60 -1.29 14.78
C ALA A 242 12.51 -0.52 15.76
N GLU A 243 12.53 -0.91 17.03
CA GLU A 243 13.37 -0.30 18.08
C GLU A 243 14.86 -0.65 17.95
N ALA A 244 15.19 -1.77 17.30
CA ALA A 244 16.57 -2.21 17.13
C ALA A 244 17.35 -1.31 16.16
N LYS A 245 18.67 -1.19 16.35
CA LYS A 245 19.54 -0.40 15.45
C LYS A 245 19.52 -0.89 14.00
N ASN A 246 19.40 -2.20 13.82
CA ASN A 246 19.39 -2.83 12.50
C ASN A 246 17.92 -3.06 12.06
N PRO A 247 17.57 -2.85 10.77
CA PRO A 247 16.25 -3.17 10.23
C PRO A 247 15.83 -4.61 10.55
N ARG A 248 14.52 -4.83 10.74
CA ARG A 248 13.93 -6.16 10.97
C ARG A 248 13.33 -6.68 9.68
N PHE A 249 13.21 -8.00 9.54
CA PHE A 249 12.50 -8.59 8.41
C PHE A 249 10.98 -8.36 8.54
N GLY A 250 10.37 -7.96 7.42
CA GLY A 250 8.92 -7.85 7.27
C GLY A 250 8.31 -9.03 6.50
N HIS A 251 7.10 -8.84 5.98
CA HIS A 251 6.33 -9.88 5.30
C HIS A 251 6.99 -10.38 4.03
N GLY A 252 7.82 -9.57 3.38
CA GLY A 252 8.60 -9.97 2.22
C GLY A 252 9.46 -11.22 2.49
N MET A 253 9.96 -11.42 3.72
CA MET A 253 10.68 -12.65 4.07
C MET A 253 9.77 -13.88 4.03
N PHE A 254 8.52 -13.77 4.47
CA PHE A 254 7.54 -14.85 4.39
C PHE A 254 7.17 -15.16 2.94
N LEU A 255 6.98 -14.13 2.11
CA LEU A 255 6.71 -14.30 0.67
C LEU A 255 7.84 -15.07 -0.02
N VAL A 256 9.10 -14.70 0.23
CA VAL A 256 10.28 -15.41 -0.30
C VAL A 256 10.27 -16.90 0.09
N CYS A 257 9.94 -17.21 1.35
CA CYS A 257 9.84 -18.59 1.82
C CYS A 257 8.71 -19.35 1.14
N LEU A 258 7.51 -18.77 1.08
CA LEU A 258 6.32 -19.37 0.47
C LEU A 258 6.55 -19.66 -1.02
N GLU A 259 7.08 -18.69 -1.73
CA GLU A 259 7.45 -18.78 -3.13
C GLU A 259 8.46 -19.90 -3.41
N SER A 260 9.52 -19.95 -2.61
CA SER A 260 10.59 -20.93 -2.77
C SER A 260 10.09 -22.34 -2.49
N LEU A 261 9.28 -22.50 -1.44
CA LEU A 261 8.67 -23.78 -1.09
C LEU A 261 7.68 -24.24 -2.17
N TYR A 262 6.79 -23.35 -2.61
CA TYR A 262 5.83 -23.64 -3.66
C TYR A 262 6.52 -24.08 -4.96
N LYS A 263 7.57 -23.35 -5.38
CA LYS A 263 8.37 -23.71 -6.56
C LYS A 263 9.04 -25.06 -6.42
N LYS A 264 9.65 -25.34 -5.26
CA LYS A 264 10.30 -26.64 -4.99
C LYS A 264 9.32 -27.80 -4.94
N ALA A 265 8.13 -27.59 -4.38
CA ALA A 265 7.12 -28.63 -4.25
C ALA A 265 6.39 -28.92 -5.57
N THR A 266 6.17 -27.90 -6.41
CA THR A 266 5.28 -28.01 -7.58
C THR A 266 6.00 -27.90 -8.93
N GLY A 267 7.21 -27.32 -8.97
CA GLY A 267 7.91 -26.94 -10.19
C GLY A 267 7.43 -25.62 -10.82
N TYR A 268 6.32 -25.05 -10.36
CA TYR A 268 5.73 -23.82 -10.90
C TYR A 268 6.00 -22.60 -10.03
N ASP A 269 6.07 -21.42 -10.65
CA ASP A 269 6.18 -20.18 -9.90
C ASP A 269 4.83 -19.81 -9.29
N LEU A 270 4.82 -19.46 -8.00
CA LEU A 270 3.66 -18.87 -7.33
C LEU A 270 3.28 -17.57 -8.05
N LYS A 271 2.00 -17.41 -8.39
CA LYS A 271 1.44 -16.21 -9.05
C LYS A 271 0.55 -15.45 -8.09
N TYR A 272 0.81 -14.15 -7.98
CA TYR A 272 -0.05 -13.24 -7.23
C TYR A 272 -1.07 -12.62 -8.18
N GLU A 273 -2.33 -12.66 -7.77
CA GLU A 273 -3.41 -11.95 -8.45
C GLU A 273 -3.37 -10.45 -8.09
N ALA A 274 -2.94 -10.14 -6.86
CA ALA A 274 -2.73 -8.78 -6.40
C ALA A 274 -1.54 -8.69 -5.44
N LEU A 275 -0.70 -7.69 -5.65
CA LEU A 275 0.35 -7.27 -4.75
C LEU A 275 0.00 -5.85 -4.26
N ILE A 276 -0.34 -5.74 -2.99
CA ILE A 276 -0.88 -4.54 -2.36
C ILE A 276 0.10 -4.11 -1.26
N GLY A 277 -0.07 -2.91 -0.73
CA GLY A 277 0.92 -2.23 0.11
C GLY A 277 1.88 -1.41 -0.75
N LYS A 278 2.70 -0.59 -0.12
CA LYS A 278 3.82 0.09 -0.82
C LYS A 278 4.81 -1.00 -1.30
N PRO A 279 5.42 -0.87 -2.49
CA PRO A 279 5.36 0.28 -3.41
C PRO A 279 4.22 0.25 -4.46
N SER A 280 3.19 -0.59 -4.34
CA SER A 280 2.15 -0.72 -5.39
C SER A 280 1.34 0.55 -5.63
N VAL A 281 1.07 0.86 -6.91
CA VAL A 281 0.27 2.02 -7.36
C VAL A 281 -1.13 2.01 -6.75
N VAL A 282 -1.76 0.84 -6.57
CA VAL A 282 -3.09 0.72 -5.95
C VAL A 282 -3.16 1.30 -4.54
N THR A 283 -2.06 1.23 -3.78
CA THR A 283 -1.96 1.77 -2.42
C THR A 283 -2.00 3.30 -2.45
N TYR A 284 -1.27 3.91 -3.39
CA TYR A 284 -1.26 5.36 -3.58
C TYR A 284 -2.56 5.87 -4.21
N ASN A 285 -3.19 5.12 -5.11
CA ASN A 285 -4.54 5.44 -5.60
C ASN A 285 -5.56 5.47 -4.44
N TYR A 286 -5.50 4.51 -3.52
CA TYR A 286 -6.40 4.50 -2.36
C TYR A 286 -6.11 5.68 -1.42
N ALA A 287 -4.84 6.01 -1.20
CA ALA A 287 -4.44 7.16 -0.39
C ALA A 287 -4.88 8.49 -1.04
N GLU A 288 -4.76 8.63 -2.36
CA GLU A 288 -5.22 9.79 -3.13
C GLU A 288 -6.73 9.98 -2.99
N LEU A 289 -7.52 8.89 -3.08
CA LEU A 289 -8.97 8.96 -2.86
C LEU A 289 -9.31 9.56 -1.48
N LEU A 290 -8.59 9.17 -0.43
CA LEU A 290 -8.78 9.70 0.91
C LEU A 290 -8.34 11.16 1.03
N VAL A 291 -7.23 11.54 0.39
CA VAL A 291 -6.77 12.93 0.30
C VAL A 291 -7.83 13.81 -0.38
N SER A 292 -8.37 13.36 -1.51
CA SER A 292 -9.41 14.08 -2.25
C SER A 292 -10.69 14.25 -1.44
N GLN A 293 -11.14 13.22 -0.73
CA GLN A 293 -12.29 13.31 0.20
C GLN A 293 -12.03 14.24 1.39
N GLN A 294 -10.80 14.32 1.89
CA GLN A 294 -10.43 15.28 2.93
C GLN A 294 -10.42 16.72 2.39
N ALA A 295 -9.87 16.94 1.19
CA ALA A 295 -9.87 18.26 0.54
C ALA A 295 -11.30 18.81 0.35
N GLU A 296 -12.23 17.97 -0.11
CA GLU A 296 -13.65 18.33 -0.22
C GLU A 296 -14.24 18.73 1.15
N ARG A 297 -13.93 17.97 2.21
CA ARG A 297 -14.38 18.30 3.59
C ARG A 297 -13.76 19.57 4.15
N LEU A 298 -12.55 19.92 3.71
CA LEU A 298 -11.89 21.21 4.01
C LEU A 298 -12.45 22.37 3.18
N GLY A 299 -13.42 22.13 2.30
CA GLY A 299 -14.06 23.16 1.47
C GLY A 299 -13.25 23.55 0.23
N TRP A 300 -12.29 22.71 -0.20
CA TRP A 300 -11.51 22.99 -1.40
C TRP A 300 -12.40 22.87 -2.63
N THR A 301 -12.42 23.92 -3.46
CA THR A 301 -13.20 23.97 -4.70
C THR A 301 -12.42 23.47 -5.91
N THR A 302 -11.10 23.29 -5.75
CA THR A 302 -10.23 22.73 -6.78
C THR A 302 -9.61 21.42 -6.31
N PRO A 303 -9.42 20.44 -7.21
CA PRO A 303 -8.75 19.17 -6.89
C PRO A 303 -7.34 19.37 -6.32
N VAL A 304 -6.86 18.36 -5.60
CA VAL A 304 -5.49 18.31 -5.10
C VAL A 304 -4.53 18.12 -6.29
N LYS A 305 -3.62 19.09 -6.49
CA LYS A 305 -2.70 19.07 -7.63
C LYS A 305 -1.42 18.31 -7.35
N ARG A 306 -0.93 18.29 -6.12
CA ARG A 306 0.34 17.64 -5.79
C ARG A 306 0.23 16.78 -4.55
N LEU A 307 0.93 15.66 -4.56
CA LEU A 307 1.10 14.81 -3.40
C LEU A 307 2.57 14.82 -2.99
N TYR A 308 2.83 14.84 -1.69
CA TYR A 308 4.16 14.68 -1.14
C TYR A 308 4.17 13.44 -0.25
N ALA A 309 4.93 12.43 -0.65
CA ALA A 309 5.07 11.18 0.08
C ALA A 309 6.38 11.19 0.87
N ILE A 310 6.24 11.16 2.19
CA ILE A 310 7.32 11.27 3.17
C ILE A 310 7.55 9.89 3.77
N GLY A 311 8.75 9.36 3.58
CA GLY A 311 9.09 7.97 3.94
C GLY A 311 10.55 7.78 4.27
N ASP A 312 10.88 6.66 4.89
CA ASP A 312 12.23 6.33 5.34
C ASP A 312 12.89 5.21 4.50
N ASN A 313 12.10 4.49 3.70
CA ASN A 313 12.55 3.31 2.97
C ASN A 313 12.63 3.57 1.45
N PRO A 314 13.84 3.63 0.86
CA PRO A 314 14.03 3.84 -0.57
C PRO A 314 13.32 2.82 -1.46
N MET A 315 13.17 1.58 -0.99
CA MET A 315 12.59 0.46 -1.76
C MET A 315 11.07 0.35 -1.61
N SER A 316 10.47 1.09 -0.68
CA SER A 316 9.03 1.06 -0.42
C SER A 316 8.40 2.42 -0.65
N ASP A 317 8.74 3.43 0.15
CA ASP A 317 8.12 4.75 0.09
C ASP A 317 8.56 5.55 -1.13
N ILE A 318 9.87 5.64 -1.35
CA ILE A 318 10.44 6.44 -2.43
C ILE A 318 10.14 5.78 -3.77
N TYR A 319 10.39 4.47 -3.86
CA TYR A 319 10.03 3.68 -5.02
C TYR A 319 8.55 3.79 -5.36
N GLY A 320 7.67 3.61 -4.37
CA GLY A 320 6.22 3.66 -4.56
C GLY A 320 5.73 5.03 -4.99
N ALA A 321 6.22 6.10 -4.36
CA ALA A 321 5.86 7.47 -4.71
C ALA A 321 6.31 7.84 -6.12
N ASN A 322 7.52 7.45 -6.52
CA ASN A 322 8.05 7.69 -7.85
C ASN A 322 7.33 6.85 -8.92
N LEU A 323 7.04 5.58 -8.62
CA LEU A 323 6.22 4.72 -9.48
C LEU A 323 4.82 5.30 -9.66
N TYR A 324 4.21 5.80 -8.58
CA TYR A 324 2.93 6.50 -8.66
C TYR A 324 3.00 7.77 -9.50
N ASN A 325 4.07 8.55 -9.38
CA ASN A 325 4.29 9.73 -10.22
C ASN A 325 4.38 9.38 -11.72
N HIS A 326 5.08 8.29 -12.07
CA HIS A 326 5.09 7.78 -13.45
C HIS A 326 3.68 7.39 -13.92
N TYR A 327 2.88 6.80 -13.03
CA TYR A 327 1.49 6.43 -13.34
C TYR A 327 0.62 7.67 -13.61
N LEU A 328 0.78 8.73 -12.82
CA LEU A 328 0.10 10.01 -13.04
C LEU A 328 0.49 10.63 -14.38
N GLN A 329 1.79 10.68 -14.71
CA GLN A 329 2.28 11.22 -15.97
C GLN A 329 1.78 10.43 -17.19
N ALA A 330 1.81 9.09 -17.12
CA ALA A 330 1.28 8.23 -18.18
C ALA A 330 -0.23 8.41 -18.37
N SER A 331 -0.97 8.55 -17.28
CA SER A 331 -2.41 8.81 -17.30
C SER A 331 -2.74 10.17 -17.95
N GLN A 332 -1.96 11.21 -17.66
CA GLN A 332 -2.11 12.54 -18.28
C GLN A 332 -1.78 12.52 -19.77
N ARG A 333 -0.70 11.84 -20.18
CA ARG A 333 -0.34 11.69 -21.61
C ARG A 333 -1.45 10.97 -22.38
N THR A 334 -1.96 9.87 -21.82
CA THR A 334 -3.10 9.13 -22.39
C THR A 334 -4.32 10.03 -22.54
N LYS A 335 -4.69 10.79 -21.50
CA LYS A 335 -5.81 11.75 -21.55
C LYS A 335 -5.60 12.84 -22.61
N ALA A 336 -4.37 13.36 -22.74
CA ALA A 336 -4.04 14.38 -23.74
C ALA A 336 -4.13 13.84 -25.18
N GLN A 337 -3.64 12.62 -25.43
CA GLN A 337 -3.74 11.94 -26.73
C GLN A 337 -5.19 11.63 -27.10
N MET A 338 -5.99 11.12 -26.17
CA MET A 338 -7.42 10.88 -26.39
C MET A 338 -8.20 12.16 -26.75
N LYS A 339 -7.81 13.32 -26.20
CA LYS A 339 -8.39 14.62 -26.56
C LYS A 339 -7.91 15.14 -27.91
N ALA A 340 -6.70 14.78 -28.36
CA ALA A 340 -6.11 15.25 -29.61
C ALA A 340 -6.53 14.43 -30.84
N GLU A 341 -6.72 13.11 -30.71
CA GLU A 341 -6.85 12.20 -31.87
C GLU A 341 -8.28 11.75 -32.23
N GLY A 342 -9.33 12.31 -31.62
CA GLY A 342 -10.71 12.01 -32.04
C GLY A 342 -11.14 10.53 -31.92
N GLY A 343 -10.40 9.72 -31.16
CA GLY A 343 -10.71 8.33 -30.83
C GLY A 343 -10.43 7.32 -31.94
N ALA A 344 -9.30 6.62 -31.84
CA ALA A 344 -9.03 5.23 -32.30
C ALA A 344 -7.52 4.92 -32.55
N GLY A 345 -6.58 5.76 -32.07
CA GLY A 345 -5.17 5.39 -31.99
C GLY A 345 -4.93 4.34 -30.89
N GLY A 346 -4.24 3.25 -31.20
CA GLY A 346 -3.85 2.24 -30.22
C GLY A 346 -3.06 2.88 -29.09
N VAL A 347 -3.61 2.83 -27.88
CA VAL A 347 -2.99 3.44 -26.69
C VAL A 347 -1.92 2.47 -26.19
N ASP A 348 -0.65 2.82 -26.33
CA ASP A 348 0.38 2.25 -25.48
C ASP A 348 0.09 2.73 -24.05
N GLY A 349 -0.48 1.83 -23.24
CA GLY A 349 -0.71 2.08 -21.82
C GLY A 349 0.62 2.36 -21.10
N PRO A 350 0.58 2.79 -19.82
CA PRO A 350 1.79 2.89 -19.03
C PRO A 350 2.60 1.59 -19.15
N GLU A 351 3.91 1.69 -19.46
CA GLU A 351 4.87 0.58 -19.36
C GLU A 351 5.06 0.20 -17.88
N MET A 352 4.00 -0.32 -17.27
CA MET A 352 3.97 -0.83 -15.90
C MET A 352 3.50 -2.27 -15.91
N THR A 353 4.07 -3.07 -15.04
CA THR A 353 3.64 -4.45 -14.87
C THR A 353 2.30 -4.51 -14.14
N THR A 354 1.56 -5.60 -14.33
CA THR A 354 0.33 -5.87 -13.58
C THR A 354 0.57 -5.87 -12.06
N ALA A 355 1.77 -6.31 -11.63
CA ALA A 355 2.18 -6.30 -10.22
C ALA A 355 2.38 -4.87 -9.69
N GLU A 356 3.02 -4.00 -10.44
CA GLU A 356 3.23 -2.59 -10.10
C GLU A 356 1.90 -1.84 -9.93
N LEU A 357 0.92 -2.15 -10.77
CA LEU A 357 -0.44 -1.61 -10.66
C LEU A 357 -1.23 -2.19 -9.48
N GLY A 358 -0.77 -3.29 -8.88
CA GLY A 358 -1.43 -4.00 -7.78
C GLY A 358 -2.49 -5.02 -8.20
N GLY A 359 -2.44 -5.50 -9.45
CA GLY A 359 -3.31 -6.54 -10.00
C GLY A 359 -4.07 -6.11 -11.27
N GLY A 360 -4.54 -7.09 -12.05
CA GLY A 360 -5.12 -6.86 -13.39
C GLY A 360 -6.54 -6.30 -13.41
N SER A 361 -7.19 -6.22 -12.26
CA SER A 361 -8.63 -5.94 -12.16
C SER A 361 -8.97 -4.59 -11.50
N VAL A 362 -7.97 -3.87 -10.96
CA VAL A 362 -8.18 -2.63 -10.18
C VAL A 362 -7.34 -1.48 -10.77
N VAL A 363 -7.48 -1.23 -12.07
CA VAL A 363 -7.28 0.14 -12.57
C VAL A 363 -8.58 0.86 -12.24
N LEU A 364 -8.61 1.52 -11.07
CA LEU A 364 -9.67 2.47 -10.76
C LEU A 364 -9.82 3.39 -11.96
N GLY A 365 -11.06 3.54 -12.43
CA GLY A 365 -11.38 4.51 -13.48
C GLY A 365 -10.73 5.81 -13.08
N ALA A 366 -9.74 6.24 -13.87
CA ALA A 366 -9.00 7.46 -13.62
C ALA A 366 -10.01 8.54 -13.27
N GLY A 367 -10.00 9.01 -12.02
CA GLY A 367 -10.77 10.18 -11.64
C GLY A 367 -10.48 11.27 -12.67
N GLU A 368 -11.50 12.05 -13.04
CA GLU A 368 -11.29 13.11 -14.04
C GLU A 368 -10.14 14.04 -13.60
N ASP A 369 -9.91 14.15 -12.28
CA ASP A 369 -8.95 15.04 -11.63
C ASP A 369 -7.90 14.33 -10.76
N LEU A 370 -7.11 13.43 -11.35
CA LEU A 370 -5.90 12.91 -10.68
C LEU A 370 -4.89 14.06 -10.43
N PRO A 371 -4.06 13.99 -9.37
CA PRO A 371 -2.99 14.94 -9.14
C PRO A 371 -2.05 15.12 -10.35
N GLU A 372 -1.49 16.31 -10.49
CA GLU A 372 -0.50 16.66 -11.50
C GLU A 372 0.82 15.90 -11.30
N GLY A 373 1.17 15.58 -10.05
CA GLY A 373 2.36 14.79 -9.72
C GLY A 373 2.43 14.36 -8.25
N CYS A 374 3.36 13.45 -7.99
CA CYS A 374 3.71 12.97 -6.66
C CYS A 374 5.23 13.12 -6.45
N SER A 375 5.64 13.80 -5.38
CA SER A 375 7.04 14.01 -5.03
C SER A 375 7.41 13.16 -3.82
N SER A 376 8.55 12.50 -3.89
CA SER A 376 9.08 11.65 -2.82
C SER A 376 10.07 12.41 -1.94
N ILE A 377 9.89 12.33 -0.62
CA ILE A 377 10.79 12.94 0.38
C ILE A 377 11.31 11.83 1.28
N LEU A 378 12.63 11.63 1.27
CA LEU A 378 13.32 10.65 2.10
C LEU A 378 13.79 11.29 3.40
N VAL A 379 13.35 10.75 4.53
CA VAL A 379 13.86 11.11 5.86
C VAL A 379 15.01 10.17 6.27
N CYS A 380 15.87 10.64 7.17
CA CYS A 380 17.07 9.94 7.65
C CYS A 380 16.87 9.24 9.00
N THR A 381 15.63 9.20 9.49
CA THR A 381 15.25 8.70 10.82
C THR A 381 14.90 7.21 10.87
N GLY A 382 15.04 6.46 9.78
CA GLY A 382 14.55 5.08 9.65
C GLY A 382 15.48 4.12 8.91
N VAL A 383 14.94 3.35 7.95
CA VAL A 383 15.67 2.34 7.17
C VAL A 383 16.85 3.01 6.48
N TYR A 384 16.61 4.19 5.91
CA TYR A 384 17.65 5.08 5.48
C TYR A 384 18.18 5.93 6.65
N SER A 385 19.50 5.99 6.76
CA SER A 385 20.22 6.85 7.71
C SER A 385 21.55 7.28 7.07
N ARG A 386 21.88 8.58 7.16
CA ARG A 386 23.13 9.14 6.59
C ARG A 386 24.38 8.50 7.20
N ASP A 387 24.36 8.27 8.51
CA ASP A 387 25.48 7.67 9.26
C ASP A 387 25.83 6.25 8.77
N GLN A 388 24.84 5.51 8.25
CA GLN A 388 25.05 4.16 7.73
C GLN A 388 25.65 4.14 6.31
N GLN A 389 25.59 5.26 5.57
CA GLN A 389 26.26 5.40 4.27
C GLN A 389 27.74 5.80 4.38
N GLU A 390 28.13 6.53 5.44
CA GLU A 390 29.52 6.97 5.63
C GLU A 390 30.46 5.85 6.07
N VAL A 391 29.92 4.75 6.60
CA VAL A 391 30.70 3.52 6.79
C VAL A 391 30.85 2.86 5.42
N PRO A 392 32.07 2.66 4.87
CA PRO A 392 32.25 1.93 3.63
C PRO A 392 31.62 0.56 3.82
N SER A 393 30.49 0.33 3.17
CA SER A 393 29.74 -0.90 3.35
C SER A 393 30.66 -2.07 2.99
N GLN A 394 31.03 -2.87 3.99
CA GLN A 394 31.64 -4.19 3.80
C GLN A 394 30.67 -5.18 3.08
N HIS A 395 29.53 -4.68 2.59
CA HIS A 395 28.55 -5.35 1.74
C HIS A 395 28.65 -4.95 0.25
N ALA A 396 29.66 -4.18 -0.15
CA ALA A 396 30.03 -4.03 -1.55
C ALA A 396 30.70 -5.34 -2.07
N VAL A 397 29.90 -6.40 -2.21
CA VAL A 397 30.28 -7.57 -3.01
C VAL A 397 30.09 -7.20 -4.49
N GLY A 398 31.04 -6.43 -5.03
CA GLY A 398 31.05 -6.02 -6.44
C GLY A 398 29.88 -5.12 -6.85
N GLU A 399 29.85 -4.73 -8.13
CA GLU A 399 28.89 -3.80 -8.76
C GLU A 399 27.40 -4.22 -8.70
N ARG A 400 27.01 -5.21 -7.90
CA ARG A 400 25.62 -5.66 -7.75
C ARG A 400 24.89 -4.84 -6.68
N ARG A 401 24.08 -3.87 -7.12
CA ARG A 401 23.01 -3.32 -6.28
C ARG A 401 22.04 -4.45 -5.92
N VAL A 402 21.90 -4.74 -4.63
CA VAL A 402 20.97 -5.77 -4.14
C VAL A 402 19.54 -5.22 -4.20
N PHE A 403 18.67 -5.88 -4.96
CA PHE A 403 17.25 -5.54 -5.01
C PHE A 403 16.50 -6.28 -3.91
N HIS A 404 15.90 -5.53 -2.98
CA HIS A 404 15.11 -6.05 -1.87
C HIS A 404 13.60 -5.99 -2.10
N GLY A 405 13.16 -5.52 -3.27
CA GLY A 405 11.74 -5.50 -3.63
C GLY A 405 11.24 -6.87 -4.06
N HIS A 406 9.93 -6.99 -4.20
CA HIS A 406 9.29 -8.22 -4.64
C HIS A 406 9.68 -8.58 -6.08
N ARG A 407 9.89 -9.87 -6.37
CA ARG A 407 10.40 -10.36 -7.67
C ARG A 407 9.54 -10.01 -8.89
N ASP A 408 8.24 -9.79 -8.69
CA ASP A 408 7.29 -9.45 -9.75
C ASP A 408 7.31 -7.94 -10.10
N PHE A 409 8.09 -7.14 -9.37
CA PHE A 409 8.36 -5.74 -9.68
C PHE A 409 9.61 -5.65 -10.55
N ARG A 410 9.56 -4.85 -11.63
CA ARG A 410 10.73 -4.60 -12.46
C ARG A 410 11.62 -3.60 -11.72
N PHE A 411 12.77 -4.03 -11.21
CA PHE A 411 13.67 -3.12 -10.52
C PHE A 411 14.17 -2.00 -11.45
N ASP A 412 13.81 -0.77 -11.10
CA ASP A 412 14.37 0.45 -11.69
C ASP A 412 15.13 1.26 -10.63
N PRO A 413 16.47 1.34 -10.70
CA PRO A 413 17.26 2.12 -9.76
C PRO A 413 17.00 3.64 -9.81
N GLY A 414 16.36 4.14 -10.87
CA GLY A 414 15.91 5.53 -10.95
C GLY A 414 14.76 5.80 -9.99
N LEU A 415 13.89 4.81 -9.76
CA LEU A 415 12.75 4.93 -8.85
C LEU A 415 13.15 4.96 -7.38
N THR A 416 14.38 4.57 -7.01
CA THR A 416 14.88 4.71 -5.63
C THR A 416 15.46 6.10 -5.34
N GLN A 417 15.53 7.01 -6.32
CA GLN A 417 16.05 8.35 -6.11
C GLN A 417 14.95 9.28 -5.60
N PRO A 418 15.06 9.82 -4.38
CA PRO A 418 14.04 10.71 -3.85
C PRO A 418 14.10 12.09 -4.53
N SER A 419 12.96 12.79 -4.56
CA SER A 419 12.93 14.19 -5.01
C SER A 419 13.68 15.10 -4.03
N PHE A 420 13.60 14.79 -2.73
CA PHE A 420 14.28 15.51 -1.67
C PHE A 420 14.77 14.55 -0.58
N VAL A 421 15.89 14.90 0.07
CA VAL A 421 16.40 14.20 1.26
C VAL A 421 16.50 15.21 2.38
N VAL A 422 15.88 14.91 3.52
CA VAL A 422 15.84 15.76 4.72
C VAL A 422 16.21 14.93 5.94
N GLU A 423 16.53 15.57 7.07
CA GLU A 423 16.85 14.82 8.28
C GLU A 423 15.59 14.08 8.77
N ASP A 424 14.51 14.83 9.03
CA ASP A 424 13.34 14.31 9.71
C ASP A 424 12.03 14.80 9.10
N VAL A 425 10.92 14.35 9.68
CA VAL A 425 9.57 14.67 9.22
C VAL A 425 9.21 16.16 9.35
N LYS A 426 9.83 16.90 10.29
CA LYS A 426 9.58 18.33 10.44
C LYS A 426 10.21 19.10 9.30
N GLU A 427 11.48 18.81 8.97
CA GLU A 427 12.14 19.39 7.79
C GLU A 427 11.40 19.07 6.50
N ALA A 428 10.85 17.85 6.38
CA ALA A 428 10.04 17.45 5.23
C ALA A 428 8.82 18.37 5.04
N VAL A 429 8.07 18.63 6.12
CA VAL A 429 6.86 19.48 6.07
C VAL A 429 7.21 20.95 5.84
N GLU A 430 8.25 21.46 6.50
CA GLU A 430 8.74 22.84 6.28
C GLU A 430 9.12 23.06 4.81
N LEU A 431 9.84 22.10 4.21
CA LEU A 431 10.19 22.12 2.80
C LEU A 431 8.95 22.16 1.89
N VAL A 432 7.94 21.34 2.16
CA VAL A 432 6.70 21.30 1.35
C VAL A 432 5.97 22.64 1.42
N PHE A 433 5.76 23.18 2.63
CA PHE A 433 5.07 24.45 2.80
C PHE A 433 5.81 25.60 2.13
N GLN A 434 7.15 25.60 2.18
CA GLN A 434 7.97 26.55 1.46
C GLN A 434 7.80 26.43 -0.07
N GLN A 435 7.80 25.21 -0.62
CA GLN A 435 7.60 24.98 -2.06
C GLN A 435 6.20 25.39 -2.54
N GLU A 436 5.20 25.18 -1.70
CA GLU A 436 3.80 25.48 -2.00
C GLU A 436 3.43 26.94 -1.78
N GLY A 437 4.32 27.73 -1.15
CA GLY A 437 4.06 29.11 -0.77
C GLY A 437 3.00 29.24 0.34
N TRP A 438 2.86 28.22 1.20
CA TRP A 438 1.93 28.21 2.33
C TRP A 438 2.64 28.62 3.62
N PRO A 439 2.05 29.49 4.46
CA PRO A 439 2.57 29.74 5.80
C PRO A 439 2.33 28.51 6.68
N LEU A 440 3.37 28.09 7.40
CA LEU A 440 3.28 26.98 8.36
C LEU A 440 2.91 27.47 9.78
N GLU A 441 2.96 28.79 10.02
CA GLU A 441 2.69 29.45 11.32
C GLU A 441 1.32 29.12 11.93
#